data_AF-A0A4Q1CGE4-F1
#
_entry.id   AF-A0A4Q1CGE4-F1
#
_cell.length_a   1.000
_cell.length_b   1.000
_cell.length_c   1.000
_cell.angle_alpha   90.00
_cell.angle_beta   90.00
_cell.angle_gamma   90.00
#
_symmetry.space_group_name_H-M   'P 1'
#
loop_
_entity.id
_entity.type
_entity.pdbx_description
1 polymer ?
#
loop_
_entity_poly.entity_id
_entity_poly.type
_entity_poly.pdbx_seq_one_letter_code
_entity_poly.pdbx_strand_id
1 'polypeptide(L)'
;MNTTEANIKITRSGDKISSVSVFMPIWNKVSDHGNLLVQLPLLGIDTIAKDEIDAEKAIEEAIASFCFVAEKFGQGLEKELQALGWVAINGETGEPLLGYNVSDTDAMLERLMQTGENYVNPHLEVEAA
;
A
#
# COMPACT_ATOMS: atom_id res chain seq x y z
N MET A 1 -19.73 -10.27 -7.09
CA MET A 1 -19.10 -10.42 -5.75
C MET A 1 -17.81 -9.66 -5.85
N ASN A 2 -17.71 -8.47 -5.23
CA ASN A 2 -16.47 -7.70 -5.26
C ASN A 2 -15.51 -8.35 -4.25
N THR A 3 -14.61 -9.21 -4.71
CA THR A 3 -13.45 -9.63 -3.92
C THR A 3 -12.52 -8.43 -3.84
N THR A 4 -12.38 -7.85 -2.65
CA THR A 4 -11.39 -6.80 -2.42
C THR A 4 -10.01 -7.45 -2.37
N GLU A 5 -9.23 -7.32 -3.44
CA GLU A 5 -7.93 -8.01 -3.57
C GLU A 5 -6.76 -7.25 -2.91
N ALA A 6 -6.96 -5.97 -2.58
CA ALA A 6 -6.04 -5.18 -1.78
C ALA A 6 -6.81 -4.22 -0.87
N ASN A 7 -6.36 -4.05 0.38
CA ASN A 7 -6.98 -3.16 1.35
C ASN A 7 -5.95 -2.36 2.17
N ILE A 8 -6.31 -1.13 2.49
CA ILE A 8 -5.61 -0.29 3.45
C ILE A 8 -6.63 0.18 4.49
N LYS A 9 -6.32 -0.10 5.75
CA LYS A 9 -7.05 0.40 6.90
C LYS A 9 -6.25 1.50 7.56
N ILE A 10 -6.87 2.65 7.80
CA ILE A 10 -6.21 3.79 8.43
C ILE A 10 -6.74 3.94 9.85
N THR A 11 -5.83 3.91 10.83
CA THR A 11 -6.15 4.19 12.23
C THR A 11 -5.62 5.58 12.59
N ARG A 12 -6.50 6.40 13.17
CA ARG A 12 -6.18 7.77 13.60
C ARG A 12 -6.28 7.89 15.12
N SER A 13 -5.40 8.72 15.69
CA SER A 13 -5.48 9.21 17.07
C SER A 13 -5.68 10.73 17.02
N GLY A 14 -6.93 11.17 17.16
CA GLY A 14 -7.32 12.55 16.86
C GLY A 14 -7.19 12.85 15.36
N ASP A 15 -6.55 13.96 15.01
CA ASP A 15 -6.35 14.37 13.61
C ASP A 15 -5.13 13.69 12.95
N LYS A 16 -4.32 12.94 13.72
CA LYS A 16 -3.09 12.30 13.21
C LYS A 16 -3.31 10.82 12.91
N ILE A 17 -2.72 10.35 11.81
CA ILE A 17 -2.57 8.91 11.55
C ILE A 17 -1.63 8.33 12.61
N SER A 18 -2.06 7.27 13.28
CA SER A 18 -1.23 6.51 14.22
C SER A 18 -0.62 5.27 13.56
N SER A 19 -1.41 4.57 12.76
CA SER A 19 -0.98 3.35 12.09
C SER A 19 -1.82 3.06 10.85
N VAL A 20 -1.27 2.25 9.95
CA VAL A 20 -2.00 1.68 8.82
C VAL A 20 -1.90 0.16 8.83
N SER A 21 -2.98 -0.53 8.48
CA SER A 21 -2.93 -1.96 8.12
C SER A 21 -2.97 -2.05 6.60
N VAL A 22 -2.08 -2.85 6.03
CA VAL A 22 -1.89 -2.94 4.58
C VAL A 22 -1.95 -4.39 4.14
N PHE A 23 -2.71 -4.63 3.07
CA PHE A 23 -2.72 -5.87 2.32
C PHE A 23 -2.72 -5.51 0.82
N MET A 24 -1.63 -5.78 0.10
CA MET A 24 -1.53 -5.47 -1.33
C MET A 24 -0.49 -6.35 -2.04
N PRO A 25 -0.60 -6.54 -3.37
CA PRO A 25 0.44 -7.20 -4.14
C PRO A 25 1.70 -6.32 -4.24
N ILE A 26 2.86 -6.98 -4.20
CA ILE A 26 4.18 -6.44 -4.45
C ILE A 26 4.89 -7.29 -5.50
N TRP A 27 5.79 -6.66 -6.26
CA TRP A 27 6.63 -7.34 -7.23
C TRP A 27 8.10 -7.19 -6.89
N ASN A 28 8.78 -8.32 -6.79
CA ASN A 28 10.19 -8.39 -6.48
C ASN A 28 10.96 -8.91 -7.70
N LYS A 29 12.01 -8.22 -8.10
CA LYS A 29 12.89 -8.64 -9.20
C LYS A 29 14.34 -8.44 -8.83
N VAL A 30 15.15 -9.49 -8.95
CA VAL A 30 16.60 -9.36 -8.86
C VAL A 30 17.11 -8.57 -10.06
N SER A 31 17.81 -7.47 -9.78
CA SER A 31 18.51 -6.65 -10.77
C SER A 31 19.79 -7.31 -11.25
N ASP A 32 20.31 -6.84 -12.39
CA ASP A 32 21.59 -7.28 -12.95
C ASP A 32 22.79 -7.01 -12.01
N HIS A 33 22.60 -6.17 -10.99
CA HIS A 33 23.59 -5.82 -9.98
C HIS A 33 23.43 -6.61 -8.67
N GLY A 34 22.50 -7.55 -8.60
CA GLY A 34 22.28 -8.41 -7.44
C GLY A 34 21.38 -7.83 -6.35
N ASN A 35 20.92 -6.58 -6.49
CA ASN A 35 19.92 -6.00 -5.60
C ASN A 35 18.50 -6.44 -5.99
N LEU A 36 17.56 -6.45 -5.05
CA LEU A 36 16.13 -6.59 -5.29
C LEU A 36 15.51 -5.24 -5.63
N LEU A 37 14.82 -5.18 -6.76
CA LEU A 37 13.89 -4.13 -7.11
C LEU A 37 12.52 -4.53 -6.58
N VAL A 38 11.93 -3.69 -5.76
CA VAL A 38 10.64 -3.94 -5.09
C VAL A 38 9.65 -2.89 -5.58
N GLN A 39 8.54 -3.33 -6.15
CA GLN A 39 7.49 -2.44 -6.65
C GLN A 39 6.23 -2.62 -5.82
N LEU A 40 5.60 -1.49 -5.45
CA LEU A 40 4.28 -1.41 -4.83
C LEU A 40 3.34 -0.74 -5.85
N PRO A 41 2.79 -1.51 -6.81
CA PRO A 41 2.13 -0.94 -7.98
C PRO A 41 0.91 -0.09 -7.61
N LEU A 42 0.16 -0.50 -6.58
CA LEU A 42 -1.04 0.20 -6.13
C LEU A 42 -0.77 1.52 -5.39
N LEU A 43 0.49 1.78 -5.07
CA LEU A 43 0.95 3.07 -4.54
C LEU A 43 1.80 3.85 -5.56
N GLY A 44 2.13 3.24 -6.70
CA GLY A 44 3.04 3.83 -7.68
C GLY A 44 4.46 4.05 -7.14
N ILE A 45 4.92 3.17 -6.23
CA ILE A 45 6.24 3.29 -5.58
C ILE A 45 7.15 2.17 -6.07
N ASP A 46 8.38 2.54 -6.42
CA ASP A 46 9.50 1.63 -6.63
C ASP A 46 10.56 1.89 -5.55
N THR A 47 11.06 0.82 -4.93
CA THR A 47 12.17 0.87 -3.98
C THR A 47 13.20 -0.23 -4.29
N ILE A 48 14.36 -0.14 -3.66
CA ILE A 48 15.46 -1.08 -3.83
C ILE A 48 15.86 -1.65 -2.49
N ALA A 49 16.27 -2.92 -2.49
CA ALA A 49 16.74 -3.62 -1.31
C ALA A 49 17.93 -4.52 -1.66
N LYS A 50 18.78 -4.77 -0.69
CA LYS A 50 19.94 -5.65 -0.86
C LYS A 50 19.55 -7.13 -0.89
N ASP A 51 18.58 -7.51 -0.05
CA ASP A 51 18.10 -8.87 0.15
C ASP A 51 16.65 -8.84 0.63
N GLU A 52 16.04 -10.01 0.84
CA GLU A 52 14.61 -10.12 1.21
C GLU A 52 14.29 -9.46 2.56
N ILE A 53 15.23 -9.49 3.52
CA ILE A 53 15.04 -8.87 4.84
C ILE A 53 15.04 -7.35 4.69
N ASP A 54 15.98 -6.83 3.90
CA ASP A 54 16.05 -5.41 3.55
C ASP A 54 14.83 -4.99 2.72
N ALA A 55 14.26 -5.88 1.90
CA ALA A 55 13.06 -5.61 1.10
C ALA A 55 11.83 -5.36 1.97
N GLU A 56 11.61 -6.17 3.02
CA GLU A 56 10.53 -5.93 3.97
C GLU A 56 10.64 -4.54 4.63
N LYS A 57 11.86 -4.15 5.02
CA LYS A 57 12.11 -2.82 5.60
C LYS A 57 11.94 -1.69 4.60
N ALA A 58 12.42 -1.85 3.37
CA ALA A 58 12.24 -0.87 2.31
C ALA A 58 10.75 -0.66 1.99
N ILE A 59 9.93 -1.72 2.04
CA ILE A 59 8.47 -1.63 1.88
C ILE A 59 7.83 -0.86 3.04
N GLU A 60 8.17 -1.20 4.28
CA GLU A 60 7.66 -0.50 5.48
C GLU A 60 7.96 1.00 5.42
N GLU A 61 9.22 1.35 5.13
CA GLU A 61 9.66 2.75 5.03
C GLU A 61 8.99 3.48 3.85
N ALA A 62 8.82 2.82 2.71
CA ALA A 62 8.15 3.38 1.55
C ALA A 62 6.68 3.72 1.86
N ILE A 63 5.94 2.81 2.48
CA ILE A 63 4.54 3.01 2.86
C ILE A 63 4.43 4.10 3.94
N ALA A 64 5.28 4.05 4.97
CA ALA A 64 5.28 5.06 6.04
C ALA A 64 5.60 6.46 5.47
N SER A 65 6.58 6.54 4.57
CA SER A 65 6.94 7.79 3.89
C SER A 65 5.81 8.32 3.01
N PHE A 66 5.13 7.46 2.26
CA PHE A 66 3.94 7.82 1.50
C PHE A 66 2.85 8.40 2.40
N CYS A 67 2.53 7.72 3.50
CA CYS A 67 1.54 8.20 4.47
C CYS A 67 1.92 9.57 5.05
N PHE A 68 3.18 9.71 5.45
CA PHE A 68 3.70 10.96 6.01
C PHE A 68 3.62 12.12 5.01
N VAL A 69 4.08 11.91 3.76
CA VAL A 69 4.08 12.95 2.73
C VAL A 69 2.64 13.34 2.36
N ALA A 70 1.74 12.36 2.24
CA ALA A 70 0.33 12.59 1.94
C ALA A 70 -0.37 13.45 3.02
N GLU A 71 -0.11 13.20 4.29
CA GLU A 71 -0.69 13.98 5.40
C GLU A 71 -0.02 15.35 5.57
N LYS A 72 1.31 15.44 5.41
CA LYS A 72 2.06 16.67 5.69
C LYS A 72 2.07 17.66 4.55
N PHE A 73 2.12 17.18 3.32
CA PHE A 73 2.32 17.99 2.11
C PHE A 73 1.23 17.78 1.05
N GLY A 74 0.51 16.66 1.10
CA GLY A 74 -0.59 16.34 0.21
C GLY A 74 -1.94 16.87 0.69
N GLN A 75 -3.02 16.26 0.18
CA GLN A 75 -4.38 16.61 0.55
C GLN A 75 -4.99 15.70 1.64
N GLY A 76 -4.15 14.90 2.31
CA GLY A 76 -4.54 13.83 3.23
C GLY A 76 -4.48 12.44 2.57
N LEU A 77 -4.12 11.42 3.35
CA LEU A 77 -3.85 10.07 2.85
C LEU A 77 -5.02 9.48 2.05
N GLU A 78 -6.25 9.67 2.52
CA GLU A 78 -7.44 9.15 1.87
C GLU A 78 -7.62 9.72 0.46
N LYS A 79 -7.33 11.01 0.25
CA LYS A 79 -7.47 11.65 -1.06
C LYS A 79 -6.35 11.24 -2.01
N GLU A 80 -5.13 11.10 -1.52
CA GLU A 80 -4.01 10.62 -2.34
C GLU A 80 -4.24 9.17 -2.78
N LEU A 81 -4.74 8.30 -1.88
CA LEU A 81 -5.15 6.94 -2.22
C LEU A 81 -6.30 6.93 -3.24
N GLN A 82 -7.30 7.80 -3.08
CA GLN A 82 -8.38 7.93 -4.07
C GLN A 82 -7.88 8.35 -5.46
N ALA A 83 -6.90 9.25 -5.52
CA ALA A 83 -6.27 9.64 -6.79
C ALA A 83 -5.54 8.47 -7.47
N LEU A 84 -5.04 7.51 -6.69
CA LEU A 84 -4.43 6.27 -7.17
C LEU A 84 -5.44 5.18 -7.56
N GLY A 85 -6.74 5.41 -7.35
CA GLY A 85 -7.81 4.47 -7.69
C GLY A 85 -8.36 3.66 -6.52
N TRP A 86 -7.92 3.94 -5.29
CA TRP A 86 -8.51 3.31 -4.10
C TRP A 86 -9.92 3.87 -3.84
N VAL A 87 -10.85 3.01 -3.45
CA VAL A 87 -12.24 3.40 -3.19
C VAL A 87 -12.59 3.15 -1.73
N ALA A 88 -13.34 4.08 -1.13
CA ALA A 88 -13.87 3.89 0.21
C ALA A 88 -14.84 2.69 0.20
N ILE A 89 -14.61 1.74 1.09
CA ILE A 89 -15.48 0.59 1.29
C ILE A 89 -16.04 0.63 2.71
N ASN A 90 -17.27 0.14 2.88
CA ASN A 90 -17.88 0.05 4.20
C ASN A 90 -17.13 -1.01 5.01
N GLY A 91 -16.22 -0.60 5.89
CA GLY A 91 -15.60 -1.48 6.87
C GLY A 91 -16.59 -1.90 7.95
N GLU A 92 -16.47 -3.12 8.46
CA GLU A 92 -17.36 -3.68 9.49
C GLU A 92 -17.32 -2.92 10.83
N THR A 93 -16.32 -2.04 11.03
CA THR A 93 -15.98 -1.39 12.31
C THR A 93 -16.11 0.13 12.31
N GLY A 94 -16.57 0.76 11.23
CA GLY A 94 -16.75 2.22 11.14
C GLY A 94 -15.45 3.03 10.98
N GLU A 95 -14.30 2.37 10.90
CA GLU A 95 -13.00 2.97 10.57
C GLU A 95 -12.84 3.11 9.05
N PRO A 96 -12.11 4.14 8.56
CA PRO A 96 -11.90 4.34 7.13
C PRO A 96 -11.12 3.16 6.53
N LEU A 97 -11.82 2.39 5.69
CA LEU A 97 -11.28 1.27 4.95
C LEU A 97 -11.30 1.62 3.46
N LEU A 98 -10.14 1.52 2.84
CA LEU A 98 -9.95 1.73 1.40
C LEU A 98 -9.66 0.39 0.75
N GLY A 99 -10.45 0.04 -0.25
CA GLY A 99 -10.24 -1.14 -1.09
C GLY A 99 -9.76 -0.72 -2.48
N TYR A 100 -8.87 -1.50 -3.08
CA TYR A 100 -8.59 -1.36 -4.50
C TYR A 100 -9.52 -2.29 -5.27
N ASN A 101 -10.41 -1.73 -6.09
CA ASN A 101 -11.33 -2.54 -6.88
C ASN A 101 -10.74 -2.78 -8.27
N VAL A 102 -10.44 -4.03 -8.57
CA VAL A 102 -10.08 -4.45 -9.92
C VAL A 102 -11.37 -4.50 -10.71
N SER A 103 -11.55 -3.57 -11.64
CA SER A 103 -12.58 -3.73 -12.65
C SER A 103 -12.31 -5.03 -13.43
N ASP A 104 -13.32 -5.88 -13.60
CA ASP A 104 -13.25 -7.12 -14.41
C ASP A 104 -12.76 -6.89 -15.87
N THR A 105 -12.61 -5.63 -16.30
CA THR A 105 -12.08 -5.27 -17.62
C THR A 105 -10.58 -4.97 -17.65
N ASP A 106 -9.91 -4.85 -16.50
CA ASP A 106 -8.48 -4.58 -16.43
C ASP A 106 -7.68 -5.88 -16.25
N ALA A 107 -7.44 -6.56 -17.37
CA ALA A 107 -6.67 -7.80 -17.42
C ALA A 107 -5.20 -7.64 -17.00
N MET A 108 -4.67 -6.41 -16.92
CA MET A 108 -3.31 -6.17 -16.41
C MET A 108 -3.34 -6.14 -14.88
N LEU A 109 -4.30 -5.43 -14.31
CA LEU A 109 -4.49 -5.33 -12.86
C LEU A 109 -4.88 -6.69 -12.25
N GLU A 110 -5.73 -7.46 -12.93
CA GLU A 110 -6.05 -8.85 -12.54
C GLU A 110 -4.78 -9.73 -12.51
N ARG A 111 -3.91 -9.62 -13.53
CA ARG A 111 -2.62 -10.35 -13.53
C ARG A 111 -1.69 -9.88 -12.42
N LEU A 112 -1.65 -8.58 -12.14
CA LEU A 112 -0.86 -8.02 -11.04
C LEU A 112 -1.26 -8.67 -9.70
N MET A 113 -2.56 -8.81 -9.45
CA MET A 113 -3.08 -9.43 -8.23
C MET A 113 -2.86 -10.96 -8.20
N GLN A 114 -2.96 -11.64 -9.34
CA GLN A 114 -2.78 -13.10 -9.42
C GLN A 114 -1.31 -13.55 -9.37
N THR A 115 -0.37 -12.71 -9.80
CA THR A 115 1.05 -13.08 -9.96
C THR A 115 1.99 -12.39 -9.00
N GLY A 116 1.55 -11.32 -8.33
CA GLY A 116 2.34 -10.66 -7.29
C GLY A 116 2.40 -11.46 -6.00
N GLU A 117 3.49 -11.28 -5.26
CA GLU A 117 3.56 -11.71 -3.87
C GLU A 117 2.70 -10.75 -3.03
N ASN A 118 2.01 -11.24 -2.01
CA ASN A 118 1.18 -10.36 -1.17
C ASN A 118 1.98 -9.86 0.02
N TYR A 119 2.15 -8.54 0.11
CA TYR A 119 2.64 -7.89 1.31
C TYR A 119 1.48 -7.71 2.29
N VAL A 120 1.70 -8.12 3.54
CA VAL A 120 0.72 -8.01 4.62
C VAL A 120 1.40 -7.41 5.84
N ASN A 121 0.93 -6.24 6.27
CA ASN A 121 1.32 -5.67 7.54
C ASN A 121 0.06 -5.24 8.32
N PRO A 122 -0.29 -5.94 9.42
CA PRO A 122 -1.50 -5.63 10.17
C PRO A 122 -1.37 -4.32 10.96
N HIS A 123 -0.16 -3.82 11.20
CA HIS A 123 0.08 -2.66 12.04
C HIS A 123 1.42 -1.99 11.72
N LEU A 124 1.44 -1.17 10.67
CA LEU A 124 2.56 -0.29 10.36
C LEU A 124 2.38 1.03 11.11
N GLU A 125 3.28 1.33 12.03
CA GLU A 125 3.29 2.62 12.73
C GLU A 125 3.71 3.74 11.78
N VAL A 126 2.98 4.86 11.84
CA VAL A 126 3.29 6.07 11.07
C VAL A 126 3.64 7.17 12.06
N GLU A 127 4.92 7.31 12.40
CA GLU A 127 5.38 8.41 13.23
C GLU A 127 5.34 9.73 12.45
N ALA A 128 4.23 10.44 12.54
CA ALA A 128 4.15 11.82 12.08
C ALA A 128 4.93 12.74 13.02
N ALA A 129 6.22 12.96 12.71
CA ALA A 129 7.12 13.89 13.40
C ALA A 129 6.58 15.33 13.44
#